data_AF-A0A8X6I0U1-F1
#
_entry.id   AF-A0A8X6I0U1-F1
#
_cell.length_a   1.000
_cell.length_b   1.000
_cell.length_c   1.000
_cell.angle_alpha   90.00
_cell.angle_beta   90.00
_cell.angle_gamma   90.00
#
_symmetry.space_group_name_H-M   'P 1'
#
loop_
_entity.id
_entity.type
_entity.pdbx_description
1 polymer ?
#
loop_
_entity_poly.entity_id
_entity_poly.type
_entity_poly.pdbx_seq_one_letter_code
_entity_poly.pdbx_strand_id
1 'polypeptide(L)'
;MVKKMQSDMKNPVLLYKPVDGEMDHYSKIDKRDFLLGIMNDTQEKLLELYGKNCIMIDSTHGTNQYNFQLTTLMVHDENHEGLCPLQHFFNHE
;
A
#
# COMPACT_ATOMS: atom_id res chain seq x y z
N MET A 1 14.29 8.33 1.74
CA MET A 1 13.25 7.97 2.73
C MET A 1 12.98 6.47 2.73
N VAL A 2 12.55 5.85 1.62
CA VAL A 2 12.29 4.39 1.54
C VAL A 2 13.48 3.54 2.00
N LYS A 3 14.70 3.81 1.51
CA LYS A 3 15.92 3.11 1.96
C LYS A 3 16.14 3.14 3.49
N LYS A 4 15.72 4.23 4.15
CA LYS A 4 15.81 4.37 5.62
C LYS A 4 14.78 3.49 6.32
N MET A 5 13.57 3.37 5.76
CA MET A 5 12.53 2.48 6.28
C MET A 5 12.92 1.01 6.09
N GLN A 6 13.52 0.67 4.94
CA GLN A 6 14.02 -0.68 4.67
C GLN A 6 15.20 -1.09 5.57
N SER A 7 16.00 -0.12 6.04
CA SER A 7 17.08 -0.39 7.00
C SER A 7 16.62 -0.46 8.46
N ASP A 8 15.35 -0.17 8.74
CA ASP A 8 14.78 -0.29 10.09
C ASP A 8 14.49 -1.76 10.40
N MET A 9 14.64 -2.15 11.67
CA MET A 9 14.41 -3.53 12.13
C MET A 9 12.99 -4.02 11.85
N LYS A 10 12.00 -3.12 11.88
CA LYS A 10 10.60 -3.46 11.60
C LYS A 10 10.22 -3.41 10.12
N ASN A 11 11.05 -2.78 9.28
CA ASN A 11 10.82 -2.54 7.85
C ASN A 11 9.35 -2.59 7.39
N PRO A 12 8.61 -1.47 7.40
CA PRO A 12 7.20 -1.48 7.01
C PRO A 12 6.99 -1.58 5.49
N VAL A 13 8.06 -1.69 4.68
CA VAL A 13 7.96 -1.67 3.21
C VAL A 13 7.72 -3.08 2.70
N LEU A 14 6.49 -3.32 2.21
CA LEU A 14 6.11 -4.59 1.60
C LEU A 14 6.51 -4.66 0.12
N LEU A 15 6.34 -3.53 -0.58
CA LEU A 15 6.60 -3.42 -2.01
C LEU A 15 7.20 -2.05 -2.30
N TYR A 16 8.27 -2.02 -3.07
CA TYR A 16 8.84 -0.78 -3.55
C TYR A 16 9.38 -0.94 -4.96
N LYS A 17 8.92 -0.05 -5.85
CA LYS A 17 9.46 0.11 -7.18
C LYS A 17 9.68 1.60 -7.47
N PRO A 18 10.93 2.02 -7.69
CA PRO A 18 11.20 3.38 -8.16
C PRO A 18 10.76 3.56 -9.61
N VAL A 19 10.58 4.81 -10.03
CA VAL A 19 10.45 5.18 -11.45
C VAL A 19 11.67 4.66 -12.21
N ASP A 20 11.45 4.13 -13.41
CA ASP A 20 12.42 3.46 -14.28
C ASP A 20 12.99 2.14 -13.72
N GLY A 21 12.49 1.68 -12.56
CA GLY A 21 12.76 0.34 -12.05
C GLY A 21 11.96 -0.73 -12.80
N GLU A 22 12.50 -1.94 -12.87
CA GLU A 22 11.78 -3.12 -13.38
C GLU A 22 11.27 -3.98 -12.21
N MET A 23 10.14 -4.65 -12.40
CA MET A 23 9.64 -5.68 -11.49
C MET A 23 9.34 -6.96 -12.27
N ASP A 24 10.18 -7.99 -12.08
CA ASP A 24 10.11 -9.25 -12.82
C ASP A 24 8.75 -9.97 -12.70
N HIS A 25 8.03 -9.76 -11.59
CA HIS A 25 6.77 -10.44 -11.30
C HIS A 25 5.51 -9.69 -11.73
N TYR A 26 5.64 -8.47 -12.25
CA TYR A 26 4.49 -7.61 -12.59
C TYR A 26 4.65 -6.96 -13.96
N SER A 27 4.53 -7.77 -15.03
CA SER A 27 4.69 -7.33 -16.43
C SER A 27 3.70 -6.26 -16.91
N LYS A 28 2.64 -5.99 -16.14
CA LYS A 28 1.62 -4.97 -16.45
C LYS A 28 1.94 -3.59 -15.86
N ILE A 29 3.00 -3.47 -15.07
CA ILE A 29 3.43 -2.20 -14.47
C ILE A 29 4.42 -1.55 -15.44
N ASP A 30 4.10 -0.35 -15.94
CA ASP A 30 4.99 0.40 -16.83
C ASP A 30 6.23 0.85 -16.07
N LYS A 31 7.38 0.97 -16.74
CA LYS A 31 8.62 1.44 -16.11
C LYS A 31 8.46 2.81 -15.44
N ARG A 32 7.63 3.68 -16.00
CA ARG A 32 7.36 5.03 -15.47
C ARG A 32 6.52 5.03 -14.19
N ASP A 33 5.82 3.94 -13.91
CA ASP A 33 4.96 3.86 -12.73
C ASP A 33 5.80 3.81 -11.45
N PHE A 34 5.35 4.54 -10.43
CA PHE A 34 5.91 4.45 -9.09
C PHE A 34 5.02 3.55 -8.23
N LEU A 35 5.62 2.64 -7.45
CA LEU A 35 4.88 1.84 -6.48
C LEU A 35 5.53 1.85 -5.11
N LEU A 36 4.69 2.02 -4.10
CA LEU A 36 5.06 1.86 -2.70
C LEU A 36 3.90 1.25 -1.92
N GLY A 37 4.09 0.01 -1.44
CA GLY A 37 3.21 -0.63 -0.48
C GLY A 37 3.84 -0.63 0.90
N ILE A 38 3.15 -0.08 1.89
CA ILE A 38 3.63 -0.02 3.27
C ILE A 38 2.60 -0.56 4.25
N MET A 39 3.04 -1.37 5.21
CA MET A 39 2.26 -1.92 6.31
C MET A 39 3.16 -2.12 7.51
N ASN A 40 2.73 -1.67 8.69
CA ASN A 40 3.44 -1.98 9.93
C ASN A 40 2.86 -3.22 10.65
N ASP A 41 3.56 -3.74 11.65
CA ASP A 41 3.14 -4.95 12.39
C ASP A 41 1.74 -4.84 13.00
N THR A 42 1.33 -3.65 13.46
CA THR A 42 0.00 -3.44 14.05
C THR A 42 -1.06 -3.57 12.99
N GLN A 43 -0.82 -2.98 11.83
CA GLN A 43 -1.69 -3.03 10.68
C GLN A 43 -1.81 -4.45 10.11
N GLU A 44 -0.71 -5.19 10.03
CA GLU A 44 -0.71 -6.60 9.63
C GLU A 44 -1.60 -7.43 10.56
N LYS A 45 -1.45 -7.27 11.87
CA LYS A 45 -2.29 -7.96 12.86
C LYS A 45 -3.77 -7.62 12.69
N LEU A 46 -4.11 -6.35 12.44
CA LEU A 46 -5.49 -5.95 12.19
C LEU A 46 -6.06 -6.65 10.96
N LEU A 47 -5.26 -6.80 9.90
CA LEU A 47 -5.66 -7.56 8.71
C LEU A 47 -5.85 -9.05 9.01
N GLU A 48 -4.99 -9.67 9.82
CA GLU A 48 -5.13 -11.07 10.24
C GLU A 48 -6.38 -11.32 11.10
N LEU A 49 -6.68 -10.36 12.00
CA LEU A 49 -7.81 -10.41 12.92
C LEU A 49 -9.14 -10.22 12.18
N TYR A 50 -9.26 -9.18 11.37
CA TYR A 50 -10.55 -8.74 10.82
C TYR A 50 -10.71 -8.98 9.31
N GLY A 51 -9.62 -9.24 8.58
CA GLY A 51 -9.63 -9.39 7.11
C GLY A 51 -10.31 -10.66 6.60
N LYS A 52 -10.66 -11.61 7.47
CA LYS A 52 -11.35 -12.85 7.08
C LYS A 52 -12.80 -12.63 6.67
N ASN A 53 -13.44 -11.58 7.18
CA ASN A 53 -14.85 -11.31 6.95
C ASN A 53 -15.06 -10.42 5.73
N CYS A 54 -14.43 -9.25 5.73
CA CYS A 54 -14.57 -8.27 4.67
C CYS A 54 -13.28 -7.45 4.55
N ILE A 55 -12.79 -7.34 3.32
CA ILE A 55 -11.71 -6.44 2.96
C ILE A 55 -12.30 -5.40 2.01
N MET A 56 -12.17 -4.13 2.39
CA MET A 56 -12.57 -2.98 1.59
C MET A 56 -11.33 -2.39 0.95
N ILE A 57 -11.40 -2.09 -0.34
CA ILE A 57 -10.32 -1.43 -1.07
C ILE A 57 -10.90 -0.13 -1.62
N ASP A 58 -10.32 0.98 -1.22
CA ASP A 58 -10.69 2.30 -1.71
C ASP A 58 -9.52 2.95 -2.43
N SER A 59 -9.81 3.69 -3.49
CA SER A 59 -8.81 4.40 -4.30
C SER A 59 -9.22 5.84 -4.47
N THR A 60 -8.34 6.76 -4.09
CA THR A 60 -8.57 8.19 -4.31
C THR A 60 -8.23 8.55 -5.75
N HIS A 61 -9.10 9.31 -6.41
CA HIS A 61 -8.80 9.83 -7.73
C HIS A 61 -7.92 11.08 -7.61
N GLY A 62 -6.69 11.03 -8.14
CA GLY A 62 -5.83 12.22 -8.34
C GLY A 62 -5.56 13.04 -7.07
N THR A 63 -4.94 12.41 -6.07
CA THR A 63 -4.86 12.95 -4.69
C THR A 63 -3.94 14.16 -4.52
N ASN A 64 -3.02 14.41 -5.45
CA ASN A 64 -2.06 15.53 -5.36
C ASN A 64 -1.58 16.04 -6.74
N GLN A 65 -0.80 17.12 -6.73
CA GLN A 65 -0.16 17.75 -7.91
C GLN A 65 0.75 16.82 -8.73
N TYR A 66 1.06 15.63 -8.20
CA TYR A 66 1.90 14.62 -8.84
C TYR A 66 1.08 13.44 -9.39
N ASN A 67 -0.26 13.54 -9.40
CA ASN A 67 -1.20 12.52 -9.86
C ASN A 67 -1.10 11.15 -9.16
N PHE A 68 -0.49 11.09 -7.96
CA PHE A 68 -0.44 9.84 -7.22
C PHE A 68 -1.84 9.41 -6.77
N GLN A 69 -2.19 8.17 -7.15
CA GLN A 69 -3.35 7.45 -6.66
C GLN A 69 -2.98 6.75 -5.34
N LEU A 70 -3.71 7.09 -4.29
CA LEU A 70 -3.62 6.39 -3.01
C LEU A 70 -4.71 5.31 -2.98
N THR A 71 -4.28 4.06 -2.92
CA THR A 71 -5.15 2.92 -2.66
C THR A 71 -5.01 2.53 -1.19
N THR A 72 -6.11 2.48 -0.47
CA THR A 72 -6.16 2.08 0.94
C THR A 72 -6.90 0.76 1.06
N LEU A 73 -6.32 -0.18 1.82
CA LEU A 73 -7.03 -1.39 2.23
C LEU A 73 -7.56 -1.17 3.65
N MET A 74 -8.84 -1.44 3.83
CA MET A 74 -9.56 -1.30 5.08
C MET A 74 -10.21 -2.63 5.49
N VAL A 75 -10.28 -2.88 6.78
CA VAL A 75 -11.09 -3.94 7.39
C VAL A 75 -12.05 -3.29 8.37
N HIS A 76 -13.15 -3.95 8.73
CA HIS A 76 -14.01 -3.45 9.81
C HIS A 76 -13.92 -4.36 11.03
N ASP A 77 -13.99 -3.76 12.21
CA ASP A 77 -14.05 -4.50 13.47
C ASP A 77 -15.45 -5.09 13.72
N GLU A 78 -15.66 -5.67 14.91
CA GLU A 78 -16.95 -6.21 15.34
C GLU A 78 -18.05 -5.15 15.48
N ASN A 79 -17.68 -3.88 15.64
CA ASN A 79 -18.61 -2.74 15.71
C ASN A 79 -18.86 -2.10 14.33
N HIS A 80 -18.32 -2.69 13.26
CA HIS A 80 -18.34 -2.16 11.90
C HIS A 80 -17.58 -0.83 11.73
N GLU A 81 -16.60 -0.54 12.58
CA GLU A 81 -15.70 0.60 12.43
C GLU A 81 -14.55 0.25 11.48
N GLY A 82 -14.31 1.12 10.49
CA GLY A 82 -13.24 0.94 9.51
C GLY A 82 -11.86 1.20 10.10
N LEU A 83 -10.98 0.22 9.97
CA LEU A 83 -9.55 0.30 10.31
C LEU A 83 -8.73 0.19 9.02
N CYS A 84 -7.69 1.00 8.87
CA CYS A 84 -6.87 1.06 7.64
C CYS A 84 -5.51 0.33 7.82
N PRO A 85 -5.44 -0.99 7.59
CA PRO A 85 -4.20 -1.75 7.68
C PRO A 85 -3.21 -1.43 6.57
N LEU A 86 -3.61 -1.15 5.33
CA LEU A 86 -2.64 -0.95 4.25
C LEU A 86 -2.82 0.39 3.56
N GLN A 87 -1.70 1.03 3.25
CA GLN A 87 -1.65 2.16 2.32
C GLN A 87 -0.71 1.82 1.16
N HIS A 88 -1.20 2.02 -0.05
CA HIS A 88 -0.48 1.76 -1.29
C HIS A 88 -0.52 3.00 -2.18
N PHE A 89 0.64 3.46 -2.63
CA PHE A 89 0.77 4.55 -3.59
C PHE A 89 1.11 3.98 -4.96
N PHE A 90 0.32 4.37 -5.96
CA PHE A 90 0.53 4.06 -7.37
C PHE A 90 0.47 5.36 -8.18
N ASN A 91 1.25 5.48 -9.24
CA ASN A 91 1.03 6.51 -10.25
C ASN A 91 0.61 5.83 -11.55
N HIS A 92 -0.47 6.31 -12.16
CA HIS A 92 -0.83 5.94 -13.54
C HIS A 92 -0.73 7.22 -14.38
N GLU A 93 0.21 7.27 -15.31
CA GLU A 93 0.14 8.21 -16.45
C GLU A 93 -0.76 7.66 -17.55
#